data_AF-A0A562QIQ5-F1
#
_entry.id   AF-A0A562QIQ5-F1
#
_cell.length_a   1.000
_cell.length_b   1.000
_cell.length_c   1.000
_cell.angle_alpha   90.00
_cell.angle_beta   90.00
_cell.angle_gamma   90.00
#
_symmetry.space_group_name_H-M   'P 1'
#
loop_
_entity.id
_entity.type
_entity.pdbx_description
1 polymer ?
#
loop_
_entity_poly.entity_id
_entity_poly.type
_entity_poly.pdbx_seq_one_letter_code
_entity_poly.pdbx_strand_id
1 'polypeptide(L)'
;MHKRLIDLGGVLALSFSVYVQAEADMSREAIVQRIAPVGKVCIHGQACPVDDVQAPVEEKPSGRAAEQVVSATCHGCHSVGVLGAPKIGDKAAWSARAKARGGLDGLLATTISGINAMPPKGACFDCSKDELRSAIMYMSGLE
;
A
#
# COMPACT_ATOMS: atom_id res chain seq x y z
N MET A 1 21.74 49.49 -61.19
CA MET A 1 21.98 48.04 -61.43
C MET A 1 21.30 47.26 -60.32
N HIS A 2 20.22 46.55 -60.66
CA HIS A 2 19.43 45.75 -59.71
C HIS A 2 20.17 44.48 -59.30
N LYS A 3 20.29 44.21 -58.00
CA LYS A 3 20.51 42.86 -57.47
C LYS A 3 19.44 42.57 -56.41
N ARG A 4 18.77 41.45 -56.67
CA ARG A 4 17.65 40.89 -55.93
C ARG A 4 18.11 40.28 -54.60
N LEU A 5 17.12 39.77 -53.87
CA LEU A 5 17.18 38.55 -53.04
C LEU A 5 17.67 38.75 -51.60
N ILE A 6 16.74 38.89 -50.66
CA ILE A 6 16.16 37.79 -49.83
C ILE A 6 15.39 38.45 -48.69
N ASP A 7 14.09 38.15 -48.61
CA ASP A 7 13.22 38.46 -47.47
C ASP A 7 13.75 37.79 -46.20
N LEU A 8 14.56 38.53 -45.43
CA LEU A 8 15.06 38.12 -44.12
C LEU A 8 14.04 38.40 -42.99
N GLY A 9 12.77 38.66 -43.32
CA GLY A 9 11.72 39.03 -42.36
C GLY A 9 10.78 37.90 -41.96
N GLY A 10 10.75 36.78 -42.70
CA GLY A 10 9.71 35.75 -42.54
C GLY A 10 10.01 34.62 -41.57
N VAL A 11 11.28 34.42 -41.15
CA VAL A 11 11.68 33.22 -40.40
C VAL A 11 11.66 33.41 -38.89
N LEU A 12 11.62 34.65 -38.39
CA LEU A 12 11.73 34.92 -36.94
C LEU A 12 10.38 34.92 -36.18
N ALA A 13 9.24 34.96 -36.88
CA ALA A 13 7.93 34.97 -36.23
C ALA A 13 7.32 33.57 -36.00
N LEU A 14 7.84 32.53 -36.64
CA LEU A 14 7.33 31.16 -36.50
C LEU A 14 7.94 30.39 -35.32
N SER A 15 8.99 30.92 -34.69
CA SER A 15 9.67 30.26 -33.57
C SER A 15 9.14 30.65 -32.18
N PHE A 16 8.31 31.70 -32.04
CA PHE A 16 7.78 32.11 -30.73
C PHE A 16 6.47 31.42 -30.32
N SER A 17 5.73 30.83 -31.26
CA SER A 17 4.52 30.06 -30.93
C SER A 17 4.80 28.70 -30.29
N VAL A 18 6.03 28.18 -30.41
CA VAL A 18 6.37 26.83 -29.91
C VAL A 18 6.76 26.82 -28.42
N TYR A 19 7.04 27.98 -27.81
CA TYR A 19 7.48 28.05 -26.41
C TYR A 19 6.33 28.01 -25.38
N VAL A 20 5.07 28.16 -25.79
CA VAL A 20 3.92 28.22 -24.85
C VAL A 20 3.36 26.82 -24.49
N GLN A 21 3.78 25.74 -25.16
CA GLN A 21 3.19 24.40 -24.97
C GLN A 21 3.94 23.48 -23.99
N ALA A 22 4.93 23.97 -23.25
CA ALA A 22 5.75 23.14 -22.34
C ALA A 22 5.28 23.11 -20.86
N GLU A 23 4.12 23.69 -20.52
CA GLU A 23 3.66 23.78 -19.11
C GLU A 23 2.42 22.91 -18.78
N ALA A 24 1.95 22.08 -19.72
CA ALA A 24 0.72 21.29 -19.55
C ALA A 24 0.91 19.90 -18.87
N ASP A 25 2.15 19.49 -18.57
CA ASP A 25 2.43 18.21 -17.88
C ASP A 25 2.15 18.24 -16.36
N MET A 26 1.81 19.40 -15.80
CA MET A 26 1.20 19.57 -14.47
C MET A 26 -0.31 19.82 -14.56
N SER A 27 -0.97 19.25 -15.57
CA SER A 27 -2.38 19.51 -15.86
C SER A 27 -3.33 19.06 -14.74
N ARG A 28 -4.30 19.92 -14.46
CA ARG A 28 -5.42 19.68 -13.54
C ARG A 28 -6.13 18.36 -13.85
N GLU A 29 -6.24 17.98 -15.12
CA GLU A 29 -6.75 16.66 -15.56
C GLU A 29 -6.01 15.48 -14.92
N ALA A 30 -4.68 15.47 -14.98
CA ALA A 30 -3.87 14.37 -14.47
C ALA A 30 -3.92 14.29 -12.94
N ILE A 31 -4.17 15.41 -12.26
CA ILE A 31 -4.45 15.45 -10.82
C ILE A 31 -5.87 14.89 -10.55
N VAL A 32 -6.88 15.33 -11.31
CA VAL A 32 -8.27 14.86 -11.22
C VAL A 32 -8.36 13.35 -11.41
N GLN A 33 -7.59 12.80 -12.35
CA GLN A 33 -7.59 11.36 -12.61
C GLN A 33 -6.98 10.55 -11.46
N ARG A 34 -6.01 11.11 -10.72
CA ARG A 34 -5.38 10.45 -9.57
C ARG A 34 -6.17 10.57 -8.27
N ILE A 35 -6.95 11.64 -8.12
CA ILE A 35 -7.87 11.83 -6.98
C ILE A 35 -9.27 11.28 -7.25
N ALA A 36 -9.53 10.74 -8.45
CA ALA A 36 -10.79 10.12 -8.78
C ALA A 36 -11.09 8.97 -7.80
N PRO A 37 -12.30 8.89 -7.25
CA PRO A 37 -12.62 7.89 -6.25
C PRO A 37 -12.66 6.50 -6.90
N VAL A 38 -12.03 5.52 -6.25
CA VAL A 38 -11.99 4.11 -6.69
C VAL A 38 -13.36 3.41 -6.58
N GLY A 39 -14.38 4.08 -6.04
CA GLY A 39 -15.74 3.57 -5.86
C GLY A 39 -16.74 4.69 -5.58
N LYS A 40 -18.04 4.38 -5.59
CA LYS A 40 -19.10 5.35 -5.28
C LYS A 40 -19.26 5.46 -3.76
N VAL A 41 -19.24 6.69 -3.24
CA VAL A 41 -19.56 6.97 -1.82
C VAL A 41 -21.04 7.32 -1.75
N CYS A 42 -21.83 6.48 -1.08
CA CYS A 42 -23.20 6.84 -0.71
C CYS A 42 -23.22 7.42 0.70
N ILE A 43 -24.09 8.41 0.91
CA ILE A 43 -24.41 8.97 2.23
C ILE A 43 -25.69 8.34 2.79
N HIS A 44 -25.81 8.33 4.11
CA HIS A 44 -26.97 7.73 4.81
C HIS A 44 -28.29 8.37 4.35
N GLY A 45 -29.18 7.57 3.78
CA GLY A 45 -30.47 8.00 3.23
C GLY A 45 -30.57 7.99 1.69
N GLN A 46 -29.46 7.79 0.97
CA GLN A 46 -29.47 7.56 -0.48
C GLN A 46 -29.43 6.05 -0.79
N ALA A 47 -30.24 5.59 -1.75
CA ALA A 47 -30.14 4.23 -2.26
C ALA A 47 -28.82 4.03 -3.02
N CYS A 48 -27.97 3.12 -2.55
CA CYS A 48 -26.80 2.70 -3.29
C CYS A 48 -27.19 1.73 -4.40
N PRO A 49 -26.73 1.92 -5.64
CA PRO A 49 -26.70 0.84 -6.62
C PRO A 49 -25.66 -0.17 -6.14
N VAL A 50 -26.11 -1.21 -5.43
CA VAL A 50 -25.33 -2.43 -5.25
C VAL A 50 -25.63 -3.26 -6.50
N ASP A 51 -24.76 -3.18 -7.50
CA ASP A 51 -24.78 -4.18 -8.55
C ASP A 51 -24.46 -5.52 -7.88
N ASP A 52 -25.33 -6.50 -8.08
CA ASP A 52 -25.34 -7.81 -7.41
C ASP A 52 -24.03 -8.59 -7.65
N VAL A 53 -22.99 -8.27 -6.89
CA VAL A 53 -21.79 -9.11 -6.79
C VAL A 53 -21.87 -9.83 -5.45
N GLN A 54 -22.56 -10.96 -5.46
CA GLN A 54 -22.50 -11.95 -4.39
C GLN A 54 -21.10 -12.59 -4.39
N ALA A 55 -20.09 -11.85 -3.93
CA ALA A 55 -18.79 -12.41 -3.60
C ALA A 55 -18.93 -13.26 -2.32
N PRO A 56 -18.23 -14.40 -2.20
CA PRO A 56 -18.22 -15.18 -0.97
C PRO A 56 -17.81 -14.28 0.19
N VAL A 57 -18.60 -14.31 1.26
CA VAL A 57 -18.25 -13.67 2.53
C VAL A 57 -17.09 -14.44 3.17
N GLU A 58 -15.88 -14.21 2.68
CA GLU A 58 -14.72 -14.24 3.57
C GLU A 58 -14.97 -13.17 4.63
N GLU A 59 -14.92 -13.55 5.90
CA GLU A 59 -14.88 -12.60 7.01
C GLU A 59 -13.65 -11.71 6.81
N LYS A 60 -13.84 -10.58 6.12
CA LYS A 60 -12.83 -9.53 6.07
C LYS A 60 -12.55 -9.16 7.53
N PRO A 61 -11.30 -9.28 8.00
CA PRO A 61 -10.95 -8.78 9.32
C PRO A 61 -11.40 -7.33 9.39
N SER A 62 -12.11 -6.96 10.45
CA SER A 62 -12.49 -5.57 10.69
C SER A 62 -11.20 -4.78 11.00
N GLY A 63 -10.59 -4.22 9.95
CA GLY A 63 -9.30 -3.55 10.06
C GLY A 63 -8.55 -3.43 8.73
N ARG A 64 -7.31 -2.98 8.81
CA ARG A 64 -6.38 -2.91 7.67
C ARG A 64 -6.09 -4.31 7.14
N ALA A 65 -5.75 -4.39 5.85
CA ALA A 65 -5.27 -5.64 5.26
C ALA A 65 -3.98 -6.10 5.96
N ALA A 66 -3.79 -7.42 6.10
CA ALA A 66 -2.61 -7.98 6.76
C ALA A 66 -1.29 -7.50 6.12
N GLU A 67 -1.24 -7.45 4.80
CA GLU A 67 -0.08 -6.95 4.06
C GLU A 67 0.21 -5.46 4.34
N GLN A 68 -0.83 -4.65 4.57
CA GLN A 68 -0.67 -3.25 4.96
C GLN A 68 -0.07 -3.12 6.36
N VAL A 69 -0.52 -3.94 7.33
CA VAL A 69 0.05 -3.95 8.69
C VAL A 69 1.52 -4.42 8.66
N VAL A 70 1.80 -5.47 7.91
CA VAL A 70 3.14 -6.04 7.79
C VAL A 70 4.09 -5.05 7.14
N SER A 71 3.71 -4.42 6.04
CA SER A 71 4.54 -3.41 5.35
C SER A 71 4.79 -2.17 6.20
N ALA A 72 3.78 -1.71 6.96
CA ALA A 72 3.90 -0.50 7.78
C ALA A 72 4.89 -0.66 8.94
N THR A 73 4.90 -1.82 9.61
CA THR A 73 5.60 -1.94 10.90
C THR A 73 6.45 -3.20 11.02
N CYS A 74 5.97 -4.36 10.55
CA CYS A 74 6.64 -5.64 10.80
C CYS A 74 7.83 -5.89 9.84
N HIS A 75 7.76 -5.35 8.63
CA HIS A 75 8.69 -5.63 7.54
C HIS A 75 10.14 -5.27 7.86
N GLY A 76 10.36 -4.18 8.62
CA GLY A 76 11.71 -3.69 8.94
C GLY A 76 12.60 -4.74 9.60
N CYS A 77 12.03 -5.61 10.44
CA CYS A 77 12.77 -6.68 11.10
C CYS A 77 12.55 -8.05 10.45
N HIS A 78 11.33 -8.35 10.00
CA HIS A 78 10.95 -9.67 9.51
C HIS A 78 11.28 -9.91 8.03
N SER A 79 11.64 -8.90 7.24
CA SER A 79 12.04 -9.10 5.84
C SER A 79 13.34 -9.89 5.70
N VAL A 80 14.37 -9.47 6.44
CA VAL A 80 15.72 -10.06 6.41
C VAL A 80 16.06 -10.87 7.66
N GLY A 81 15.17 -10.90 8.65
CA GLY A 81 15.37 -11.63 9.91
C GLY A 81 16.33 -10.92 10.86
N VAL A 82 16.19 -9.60 10.98
CA VAL A 82 17.01 -8.76 11.86
C VAL A 82 16.96 -9.30 13.29
N LEU A 83 18.12 -9.40 13.94
CA LEU A 83 18.26 -9.90 15.32
C LEU A 83 17.62 -11.29 15.56
N GLY A 84 17.55 -12.13 14.53
CA GLY A 84 16.97 -13.48 14.62
C GLY A 84 15.44 -13.52 14.50
N ALA A 85 14.82 -12.43 14.04
CA ALA A 85 13.41 -12.42 13.70
C ALA A 85 13.08 -13.50 12.64
N PRO A 86 11.97 -14.23 12.77
CA PRO A 86 11.55 -15.19 11.73
C PRO A 86 11.23 -14.44 10.43
N LYS A 87 11.81 -14.90 9.32
CA LYS A 87 11.62 -14.25 8.01
C LYS A 87 10.20 -14.44 7.51
N ILE A 88 9.65 -13.43 6.82
CA ILE A 88 8.37 -13.55 6.12
C ILE A 88 8.46 -14.71 5.12
N GLY A 89 7.48 -15.62 5.16
CA GLY A 89 7.41 -16.80 4.29
C GLY A 89 8.26 -18.00 4.72
N ASP A 90 9.11 -17.89 5.75
CA ASP A 90 9.87 -19.03 6.29
C ASP A 90 8.97 -19.92 7.16
N LYS A 91 8.12 -20.71 6.49
CA LYS A 91 7.13 -21.57 7.14
C LYS A 91 7.75 -22.53 8.17
N ALA A 92 8.99 -22.98 7.96
CA ALA A 92 9.68 -23.88 8.87
C ALA A 92 10.05 -23.17 10.18
N ALA A 93 10.64 -21.97 10.08
CA ALA A 93 10.98 -21.14 11.22
C ALA A 93 9.75 -20.70 12.03
N TRP A 94 8.64 -20.39 11.34
CA TRP A 94 7.37 -20.05 11.97
C TRP A 94 6.68 -21.25 12.62
N SER A 95 6.64 -22.41 11.95
CA SER A 95 6.05 -23.64 12.51
C SER A 95 6.74 -24.09 13.79
N ALA A 96 8.08 -24.03 13.83
CA ALA A 96 8.85 -24.36 15.04
C ALA A 96 8.49 -23.42 16.21
N ARG A 97 8.39 -22.12 15.93
CA ARG A 97 8.01 -21.11 16.94
C ARG A 97 6.56 -21.27 17.39
N ALA A 98 5.64 -21.52 16.47
CA ALA A 98 4.24 -21.79 16.77
C ALA A 98 4.13 -22.99 17.72
N LYS A 99 4.77 -24.13 17.40
CA LYS A 99 4.79 -25.31 18.28
C LYS A 99 5.35 -25.00 19.67
N ALA A 100 6.43 -24.23 19.76
CA ALA A 100 7.03 -23.84 21.03
C ALA A 100 6.16 -22.87 21.87
N ARG A 101 5.15 -22.23 21.27
CA ARG A 101 4.29 -21.23 21.92
C ARG A 101 2.84 -21.66 22.08
N GLY A 102 2.45 -22.85 21.61
CA GLY A 102 1.06 -23.30 21.66
C GLY A 102 0.22 -22.84 20.47
N GLY A 103 0.82 -22.73 19.29
CA GLY A 103 0.16 -22.39 18.04
C GLY A 103 0.08 -20.89 17.76
N LEU A 104 -0.89 -20.50 16.93
CA LEU A 104 -1.09 -19.12 16.49
C LEU A 104 -1.47 -18.19 17.66
N ASP A 105 -2.27 -18.65 18.62
CA ASP A 105 -2.66 -17.87 19.80
C ASP A 105 -1.46 -17.53 20.68
N GLY A 106 -0.53 -18.47 20.82
CA GLY A 106 0.73 -18.25 21.53
C GLY A 106 1.64 -17.23 20.86
N LEU A 107 1.70 -17.26 19.52
CA LEU A 107 2.43 -16.25 18.74
C LEU A 107 1.77 -14.88 18.89
N LEU A 108 0.44 -14.81 18.86
CA LEU A 108 -0.31 -13.58 19.08
C LEU A 108 -0.07 -13.01 20.48
N ALA A 109 -0.14 -13.84 21.52
CA ALA A 109 0.14 -13.43 22.89
C ALA A 109 1.58 -12.88 23.04
N THR A 110 2.56 -13.59 22.45
CA THR A 110 3.97 -13.16 22.41
C THR A 110 4.12 -11.83 21.66
N THR A 111 3.37 -11.65 20.57
CA THR A 111 3.38 -10.42 19.78
C THR A 111 2.82 -9.25 20.57
N ILE A 112 1.73 -9.45 21.29
CA ILE A 112 1.11 -8.44 22.14
C ILE A 112 2.06 -8.05 23.29
N SER A 113 2.68 -9.02 23.97
CA SER A 113 3.60 -8.76 25.08
C SER A 113 4.95 -8.20 24.64
N GLY A 114 5.39 -8.53 23.43
CA GLY A 114 6.77 -8.37 22.99
C GLY A 114 7.67 -9.51 23.50
N ILE A 115 8.84 -9.66 22.86
CA ILE A 115 9.87 -10.63 23.26
C ILE A 115 11.25 -10.17 22.80
N ASN A 116 12.23 -10.13 23.71
CA ASN A 116 13.62 -9.74 23.41
C ASN A 116 13.67 -8.40 22.65
N ALA A 117 14.18 -8.41 21.41
CA ALA A 117 14.29 -7.24 20.55
C ALA A 117 12.97 -6.86 19.85
N MET A 118 11.93 -7.69 19.92
CA MET A 118 10.62 -7.40 19.35
C MET A 118 9.77 -6.61 20.35
N PRO A 119 9.42 -5.34 20.07
CA PRO A 119 8.63 -4.52 20.98
C PRO A 119 7.21 -5.08 21.18
N PRO A 120 6.51 -4.67 22.26
CA PRO A 120 5.09 -4.97 22.43
C PRO A 120 4.26 -4.57 21.20
N LYS A 121 3.29 -5.41 20.85
CA LYS A 121 2.46 -5.32 19.63
C LYS A 121 3.25 -5.22 18.33
N GLY A 122 4.52 -5.65 18.31
CA GLY A 122 5.40 -5.50 17.13
C GLY A 122 5.57 -4.03 16.70
N ALA A 123 5.55 -3.10 17.66
CA ALA A 123 5.50 -1.64 17.45
C ALA A 123 4.23 -1.09 16.78
N CYS A 124 3.23 -1.92 16.50
CA CYS A 124 1.92 -1.47 16.01
C CYS A 124 0.97 -1.19 17.19
N PHE A 125 1.13 -0.03 17.82
CA PHE A 125 0.36 0.31 19.02
C PHE A 125 -1.12 0.55 18.73
N ASP A 126 -1.46 1.00 17.52
CA ASP A 126 -2.82 1.22 17.04
C ASP A 126 -3.49 -0.06 16.49
N CYS A 127 -2.74 -1.15 16.29
CA CYS A 127 -3.31 -2.38 15.75
C CYS A 127 -4.34 -3.03 16.69
N SER A 128 -5.45 -3.51 16.13
CA SER A 128 -6.37 -4.41 16.82
C SER A 128 -5.74 -5.80 17.00
N LYS A 129 -6.31 -6.64 17.88
CA LYS A 129 -5.83 -8.03 18.03
C LYS A 129 -6.02 -8.84 16.74
N ASP A 130 -7.08 -8.57 16.00
CA ASP A 130 -7.39 -9.27 14.76
C ASP A 130 -6.42 -8.86 13.64
N GLU A 131 -6.08 -7.56 13.55
CA GLU A 131 -5.04 -7.08 12.63
C GLU A 131 -3.68 -7.74 12.90
N LEU A 132 -3.30 -7.88 14.19
CA LEU A 132 -2.07 -8.58 14.57
C LEU A 132 -2.14 -10.08 14.23
N ARG A 133 -3.29 -10.73 14.47
CA ARG A 133 -3.48 -12.15 14.14
C ARG A 133 -3.33 -12.37 12.64
N SER A 134 -4.03 -11.59 11.81
CA SER A 134 -3.94 -11.69 10.36
C SER A 134 -2.54 -11.38 9.84
N ALA A 135 -1.83 -10.40 10.43
CA ALA A 135 -0.44 -10.11 10.09
C ALA A 135 0.49 -11.30 10.39
N ILE A 136 0.32 -11.98 11.53
CA ILE A 136 1.09 -13.19 11.87
C ILE A 136 0.80 -14.31 10.87
N MET A 137 -0.47 -14.54 10.53
CA MET A 137 -0.84 -15.55 9.53
C MET A 137 -0.20 -15.24 8.17
N TYR A 138 -0.30 -13.98 7.73
CA TYR A 138 0.31 -13.53 6.48
C TYR A 138 1.83 -13.76 6.45
N MET A 139 2.54 -13.37 7.52
CA MET A 139 4.00 -13.55 7.58
C MET A 139 4.42 -15.02 7.69
N SER A 140 3.66 -15.81 8.43
CA SER A 140 4.01 -17.19 8.75
C SER A 140 3.56 -18.20 7.71
N GLY A 141 2.54 -17.86 6.92
CA GLY A 141 1.85 -18.77 6.02
C GLY A 141 1.20 -19.95 6.74
N LEU A 142 0.89 -19.77 8.02
CA LEU A 142 0.11 -20.69 8.87
C LEU A 142 -1.36 -20.27 8.81
N GLU A 143 -2.23 -21.25 8.66
CA GLU A 143 -3.69 -21.11 8.74
C GLU A 143 -4.18 -21.52 10.14
#